data_AF-A0A7X2NLU3-F1
#
_entry.id   AF-A0A7X2NLU3-F1
#
_cell.length_a   1.000
_cell.length_b   1.000
_cell.length_c   1.000
_cell.angle_alpha   90.00
_cell.angle_beta   90.00
_cell.angle_gamma   90.00
#
_symmetry.space_group_name_H-M   'P 1'
#
loop_
_entity.id
_entity.type
_entity.pdbx_description
1 polymer ?
#
loop_
_entity_poly.entity_id
_entity_poly.type
_entity_poly.pdbx_seq_one_letter_code
_entity_poly.pdbx_strand_id
1 'polypeptide(L)'
;MEKAAVSEQVEYLIGDVAQMVGLSRDALRFYEKKGIISARKKENGYRYYSEDDIYKLMCILYHRKMNTSLEELEGLMSGRNSLPVIRNHITQRRAEEQEAVMRHQQALTRLDLVARDISRIEECLDQCSVKRFPAAYVMEHCASLQEGLREWFRLSSEVPGLDMTYFYNVLTYTEKSLISQGTDLLLYKRLEGELGDAFDGSRYPLTEEAECIYMVAQSEDVLPDMGMIQKMVLWGRRRGLKAEERVYSNNMTTFFSREKVTYCQELYIPLRESE
;
A
#
# COMPACT_ATOMS: atom_id res chain seq x y z
N MET A 1 30.78 -26.54 57.65
CA MET A 1 31.30 -26.95 56.32
C MET A 1 30.47 -28.13 55.83
N GLU A 2 30.33 -28.23 54.51
CA GLU A 2 29.60 -29.24 53.71
C GLU A 2 28.07 -29.12 53.69
N LYS A 3 27.37 -29.11 52.55
CA LYS A 3 27.75 -29.12 51.13
C LYS A 3 26.63 -28.36 50.40
N ALA A 4 26.97 -27.32 49.64
CA ALA A 4 26.04 -26.78 48.65
C ALA A 4 25.82 -27.89 47.60
N ALA A 5 24.56 -28.24 47.38
CA ALA A 5 24.19 -29.12 46.27
C ALA A 5 24.66 -28.46 44.97
N VAL A 6 25.68 -29.05 44.34
CA VAL A 6 26.09 -28.70 42.99
C VAL A 6 24.94 -29.11 42.10
N SER A 7 24.18 -28.16 41.54
CA SER A 7 23.22 -28.50 40.49
C SER A 7 24.01 -29.10 39.33
N GLU A 8 23.68 -30.32 38.91
CA GLU A 8 24.18 -30.88 37.66
C GLU A 8 23.85 -29.89 36.54
N GLN A 9 24.87 -29.20 36.01
CA GLN A 9 24.70 -28.37 34.81
C GLN A 9 24.38 -29.32 33.66
N VAL A 10 23.16 -29.26 33.15
CA VAL A 10 22.75 -30.07 32.00
C VAL A 10 23.55 -29.61 30.78
N GLU A 11 24.19 -30.57 30.13
CA GLU A 11 25.01 -30.34 28.95
C GLU A 11 24.42 -31.09 27.76
N TYR A 12 24.37 -30.42 26.61
CA TYR A 12 23.67 -30.88 25.43
C TYR A 12 24.65 -31.11 24.28
N LEU A 13 24.52 -32.21 23.54
CA LEU A 13 25.30 -32.38 22.32
C LEU A 13 24.80 -31.43 21.24
N ILE A 14 25.65 -31.13 20.26
CA ILE A 14 25.27 -30.29 19.10
C ILE A 14 24.02 -30.81 18.37
N GLY A 15 23.80 -32.13 18.36
CA GLY A 15 22.62 -32.75 17.79
C GLY A 15 21.35 -32.43 18.56
N ASP A 16 21.41 -32.49 19.89
CA ASP A 16 20.27 -32.21 20.77
C ASP A 16 19.91 -30.73 20.70
N VAL A 17 20.91 -29.84 20.77
CA VAL A 17 20.69 -28.39 20.62
C VAL A 17 20.06 -28.08 19.27
N ALA A 18 20.58 -28.66 18.17
CA ALA A 18 20.05 -28.46 16.82
C ALA A 18 18.56 -28.83 16.72
N GLN A 19 18.19 -29.96 17.32
CA GLN A 19 16.79 -30.42 17.38
C GLN A 19 15.92 -29.51 18.25
N MET A 20 16.41 -29.10 19.43
CA MET A 20 15.67 -28.26 20.37
C MET A 20 15.35 -26.88 19.80
N VAL A 21 16.32 -26.22 19.15
CA VAL A 21 16.17 -24.84 18.68
C VAL A 21 15.82 -24.74 17.19
N GLY A 22 15.68 -25.88 16.51
CA GLY A 22 15.28 -25.96 15.09
C GLY A 22 16.34 -25.41 14.13
N LEU A 23 17.63 -25.53 14.47
CA LEU A 23 18.75 -25.06 13.65
C LEU A 23 19.57 -26.21 13.09
N SER A 24 20.21 -25.99 11.93
CA SER A 24 21.21 -26.93 11.44
C SER A 24 22.46 -26.91 12.33
N ARG A 25 23.20 -28.03 12.36
CA ARG A 25 24.51 -28.09 13.06
C ARG A 25 25.49 -27.05 12.51
N ASP A 26 25.41 -26.72 11.23
CA ASP A 26 26.24 -25.67 10.62
C ASP A 26 25.84 -24.27 11.06
N ALA A 27 24.54 -24.00 11.27
CA ALA A 27 24.10 -22.75 11.89
C ALA A 27 24.62 -22.63 13.33
N LEU A 28 24.59 -23.71 14.12
CA LEU A 28 25.20 -23.71 15.46
C LEU A 28 26.72 -23.46 15.42
N ARG A 29 27.45 -24.08 14.49
CA ARG A 29 28.89 -23.81 14.28
C ARG A 29 29.15 -22.36 13.87
N PHE A 30 28.26 -21.75 13.09
CA PHE A 30 28.34 -20.34 12.74
C PHE A 30 28.21 -19.45 13.99
N TYR A 31 27.20 -19.69 14.85
CA TYR A 31 27.05 -18.96 16.11
C TYR A 31 28.23 -19.19 17.06
N GLU A 32 28.80 -20.40 17.07
CA GLU A 32 30.02 -20.71 17.82
C GLU A 32 31.21 -19.90 17.29
N LYS A 33 31.42 -19.85 15.97
CA LYS A 33 32.49 -19.06 15.34
C LYS A 33 32.35 -17.55 15.62
N LYS A 34 31.11 -17.07 15.76
CA LYS A 34 30.78 -15.70 16.15
C LYS A 34 30.96 -15.43 17.66
N GLY A 35 31.32 -16.44 18.45
CA GLY A 35 31.52 -16.30 19.89
C GLY A 35 30.23 -16.15 20.69
N ILE A 36 29.08 -16.38 20.06
CA ILE A 36 27.75 -16.24 20.68
C ILE A 36 27.47 -17.41 21.62
N ILE A 37 27.80 -18.62 21.19
CA ILE A 37 27.77 -19.83 22.01
C ILE A 37 29.17 -20.42 22.09
N SER A 38 29.46 -21.19 23.13
CA SER A 38 30.78 -21.80 23.32
C SER A 38 30.67 -23.29 23.64
N ALA A 39 31.10 -24.13 22.69
CA ALA A 39 31.15 -25.56 22.90
C ALA A 39 32.34 -25.95 23.81
N ARG A 40 32.09 -26.76 24.83
CA ARG A 40 33.14 -27.47 25.58
C ARG A 40 33.41 -28.81 24.92
N LYS A 41 34.67 -29.05 24.53
CA LYS A 41 35.10 -30.34 24.02
C LYS A 41 35.54 -31.22 25.18
N LYS A 42 34.88 -32.36 25.40
CA LYS A 42 35.26 -33.33 26.42
C LYS A 42 36.27 -34.35 25.86
N GLU A 43 36.84 -35.16 26.74
CA GLU A 43 37.85 -36.19 26.40
C GLU A 43 37.36 -37.18 25.33
N ASN A 44 36.04 -37.42 25.27
CA ASN A 44 35.42 -38.26 24.24
C ASN A 44 35.37 -37.62 22.83
N GLY A 45 35.90 -36.41 22.67
CA GLY A 45 35.97 -35.71 21.39
C GLY A 45 34.68 -34.99 20.96
N TYR A 46 33.58 -35.16 21.70
CA TYR A 46 32.30 -34.53 21.40
C TYR A 46 32.21 -33.10 21.98
N ARG A 47 31.34 -32.29 21.35
CA ARG A 47 31.03 -30.91 21.71
C ARG A 47 29.77 -30.87 22.56
N TYR A 48 29.89 -30.26 23.72
CA TYR A 48 28.81 -30.05 24.67
C TYR A 48 28.52 -28.56 24.84
N TYR A 49 27.25 -28.19 24.89
CA TYR A 49 26.75 -26.84 25.10
C TYR A 49 26.02 -26.78 26.44
N SER A 50 26.12 -25.65 27.11
CA SER A 50 25.44 -25.41 28.40
C SER A 50 24.00 -24.94 28.20
N GLU A 51 23.19 -24.99 29.26
CA GLU A 51 21.88 -24.31 29.28
C GLU A 51 22.00 -22.82 28.94
N ASP A 52 23.04 -22.13 29.42
CA ASP A 52 23.28 -20.72 29.11
C ASP A 52 23.47 -20.48 27.60
N ASP A 53 24.15 -21.40 26.89
CA ASP A 53 24.28 -21.32 25.44
C ASP A 53 22.91 -21.45 24.74
N ILE A 54 22.04 -22.32 25.27
CA ILE A 54 20.67 -22.48 24.78
C ILE A 54 19.87 -21.20 25.02
N TYR A 55 19.93 -20.60 26.21
CA TYR A 55 19.24 -19.34 26.49
C TYR A 55 19.70 -18.19 25.60
N LYS A 56 21.02 -18.10 25.32
CA LYS A 56 21.57 -17.13 24.36
C LYS A 56 21.01 -17.36 22.95
N LEU A 57 20.96 -18.60 22.49
CA LEU A 57 20.37 -18.94 21.19
C LEU A 57 18.89 -18.58 21.13
N MET A 58 18.11 -18.90 22.18
CA MET A 58 16.70 -18.55 22.25
C MET A 58 16.49 -17.03 22.16
N CYS A 59 17.28 -16.25 22.90
CA CYS A 59 17.23 -14.79 22.86
C CYS A 59 17.51 -14.27 21.44
N ILE A 60 18.59 -14.72 20.82
CA ILE A 60 18.97 -14.30 19.47
C ILE A 60 17.92 -14.68 18.45
N LEU A 61 17.42 -15.92 18.48
CA LEU A 61 16.39 -16.37 17.57
C LEU A 61 15.08 -15.57 17.72
N TYR A 62 14.72 -15.21 18.94
CA TYR A 62 13.56 -14.36 19.20
C TYR A 62 13.74 -12.96 18.61
N HIS A 63 14.89 -12.32 18.82
CA HIS A 63 15.18 -11.01 18.24
C HIS A 63 15.34 -11.01 16.72
N ARG A 64 15.88 -12.09 16.15
CA ARG A 64 15.95 -12.30 14.70
C ARG A 64 14.56 -12.35 14.06
N LYS A 65 13.54 -12.88 14.76
CA LYS A 65 12.14 -12.82 14.31
C LYS A 65 11.55 -11.41 14.32
N MET A 66 12.14 -10.49 15.07
CA MET A 66 11.81 -9.06 15.07
C MET A 66 12.71 -8.26 14.12
N ASN A 67 13.28 -8.94 13.12
CA ASN A 67 14.17 -8.36 12.10
C ASN A 67 15.37 -7.59 12.67
N THR A 68 15.79 -7.90 13.91
CA THR A 68 17.03 -7.37 14.46
C THR A 68 18.21 -8.11 13.84
N SER A 69 19.19 -7.37 13.33
CA SER A 69 20.42 -7.90 12.75
C SER A 69 21.30 -8.58 13.82
N LEU A 70 22.26 -9.39 13.38
CA LEU A 70 23.15 -10.05 14.31
C LEU A 70 24.11 -9.04 14.96
N GLU A 71 24.53 -8.04 14.18
CA GLU A 71 25.39 -6.94 14.59
C GLU A 71 24.75 -6.11 15.72
N GLU A 72 23.46 -5.78 15.59
CA GLU A 72 22.69 -5.13 16.65
C GLU A 72 22.57 -6.01 17.90
N LEU A 73 22.38 -7.32 17.71
CA LEU A 73 22.27 -8.27 18.82
C LEU A 73 23.58 -8.44 19.59
N GLU A 74 24.72 -8.47 18.90
CA GLU A 74 26.05 -8.47 19.54
C GLU A 74 26.20 -7.23 20.43
N GLY A 75 25.74 -6.06 19.94
CA GLY A 75 25.63 -4.83 20.71
C GLY A 75 24.77 -5.01 21.96
N LEU A 76 23.52 -5.47 21.81
CA LEU A 76 22.52 -5.65 22.87
C LEU A 76 22.89 -6.71 23.92
N MET A 77 23.64 -7.74 23.53
CA MET A 77 24.00 -8.88 24.40
C MET A 77 25.35 -8.71 25.11
N SER A 78 26.12 -7.66 24.80
CA SER A 78 27.47 -7.42 25.35
C SER A 78 27.56 -7.14 26.87
N GLY A 79 26.47 -7.37 27.64
CA GLY A 79 26.44 -7.25 29.10
C GLY A 79 26.56 -5.82 29.65
N ARG A 80 26.68 -4.82 28.76
CA ARG A 80 26.80 -3.39 29.12
C ARG A 80 25.51 -2.60 28.93
N ASN A 81 24.43 -3.25 28.49
CA ASN A 81 23.20 -2.55 28.14
C ASN A 81 22.26 -2.46 29.34
N SER A 82 21.88 -1.23 29.66
CA SER A 82 20.85 -0.94 30.63
C SER A 82 19.46 -1.20 30.02
N LEU A 83 18.45 -1.45 30.85
CA LEU A 83 17.05 -1.58 30.42
C LEU A 83 16.59 -0.45 29.47
N PRO A 84 17.02 0.82 29.64
CA PRO A 84 16.78 1.89 28.67
C PRO A 84 17.25 1.60 27.23
N VAL A 85 18.43 0.99 27.03
CA VAL A 85 18.96 0.70 25.68
C VAL A 85 18.06 -0.30 24.97
N ILE A 86 17.69 -1.38 25.67
CA ILE A 86 16.78 -2.41 25.14
C ILE A 86 15.41 -1.80 24.83
N ARG A 87 14.87 -0.96 25.73
CA ARG A 87 13.58 -0.28 25.51
C ARG A 87 13.60 0.59 24.25
N ASN A 88 14.67 1.37 24.06
CA ASN A 88 14.80 2.22 22.89
C ASN A 88 14.87 1.39 21.61
N HIS A 89 15.69 0.33 21.60
CA HIS A 89 15.78 -0.60 20.46
C HIS A 89 14.43 -1.20 20.10
N ILE A 90 13.69 -1.73 21.07
CA ILE A 90 12.37 -2.32 20.83
C ILE A 90 11.35 -1.29 20.35
N THR A 91 11.40 -0.07 20.89
CA THR A 91 10.49 1.01 20.46
C THR A 91 10.77 1.42 19.02
N GLN A 92 12.04 1.56 18.66
CA GLN A 92 12.46 1.85 17.29
C GLN A 92 12.04 0.74 16.33
N ARG A 93 12.37 -0.53 16.63
CA ARG A 93 11.96 -1.68 15.80
C ARG A 93 10.46 -1.76 15.63
N ARG A 94 9.68 -1.48 16.68
CA ARG A 94 8.22 -1.45 16.60
C ARG A 94 7.74 -0.39 15.60
N ALA A 95 8.31 0.81 15.62
CA ALA A 95 7.95 1.88 14.69
C ALA A 95 8.29 1.49 13.24
N GLU A 96 9.49 0.93 13.00
CA GLU A 96 9.92 0.48 11.67
C GLU A 96 9.01 -0.64 11.11
N GLU A 97 8.60 -1.61 11.94
CA GLU A 97 7.65 -2.64 11.53
C GLU A 97 6.24 -2.07 11.29
N GLN A 98 5.79 -1.10 12.08
CA GLN A 98 4.51 -0.42 11.86
C GLN A 98 4.49 0.34 10.53
N GLU A 99 5.57 1.06 10.20
CA GLU A 99 5.75 1.70 8.90
C GLU A 99 5.77 0.69 7.75
N ALA A 100 6.43 -0.45 7.93
CA ALA A 100 6.43 -1.52 6.93
C ALA A 100 5.02 -2.11 6.72
N VAL A 101 4.28 -2.37 7.79
CA VAL A 101 2.89 -2.83 7.73
C VAL A 101 2.02 -1.80 6.99
N MET A 102 2.15 -0.51 7.30
CA MET A 102 1.41 0.55 6.61
C MET A 102 1.74 0.57 5.12
N ARG A 103 3.02 0.49 4.73
CA ARG A 103 3.42 0.41 3.31
C ARG A 103 2.84 -0.81 2.60
N HIS A 104 2.84 -1.98 3.26
CA HIS A 104 2.25 -3.20 2.68
C HIS A 104 0.73 -3.09 2.56
N GLN A 105 0.06 -2.52 3.55
CA GLN A 105 -1.38 -2.28 3.53
C GLN A 105 -1.77 -1.34 2.38
N GLN A 106 -1.04 -0.23 2.21
CA GLN A 106 -1.25 0.65 1.06
C GLN A 106 -0.95 -0.04 -0.28
N ALA A 107 0.01 -0.97 -0.34
CA ALA A 107 0.26 -1.75 -1.56
C ALA A 107 -0.92 -2.67 -1.90
N LEU A 108 -1.54 -3.32 -0.91
CA LEU A 108 -2.77 -4.09 -1.10
C LEU A 108 -3.92 -3.19 -1.58
N THR A 109 -4.09 -2.02 -0.98
CA THR A 109 -5.11 -1.05 -1.40
C THR A 109 -4.94 -0.65 -2.87
N ARG A 110 -3.71 -0.42 -3.36
CA ARG A 110 -3.45 -0.16 -4.79
C ARG A 110 -3.85 -1.33 -5.68
N LEU A 111 -3.53 -2.56 -5.28
CA LEU A 111 -3.94 -3.76 -6.02
C LEU A 111 -5.47 -3.87 -6.09
N ASP A 112 -6.16 -3.56 -4.99
CA ASP A 112 -7.63 -3.55 -4.96
C ASP A 112 -8.24 -2.45 -5.83
N LEU A 113 -7.61 -1.28 -5.91
CA LEU A 113 -8.03 -0.22 -6.83
C LEU A 113 -7.92 -0.68 -8.29
N VAL A 114 -6.76 -1.23 -8.67
CA VAL A 114 -6.56 -1.75 -10.04
C VAL A 114 -7.53 -2.89 -10.35
N ALA A 115 -7.73 -3.82 -9.43
CA ALA A 115 -8.68 -4.92 -9.61
C ALA A 115 -10.11 -4.40 -9.83
N ARG A 116 -10.55 -3.40 -9.05
CA ARG A 116 -11.87 -2.77 -9.22
C ARG A 116 -12.00 -2.06 -10.56
N ASP A 117 -10.97 -1.35 -10.98
CA ASP A 117 -10.98 -0.65 -12.27
C ASP A 117 -11.07 -1.64 -13.43
N ILE A 118 -10.36 -2.77 -13.36
CA ILE A 118 -10.49 -3.86 -14.35
C ILE A 118 -11.91 -4.44 -14.36
N SER A 119 -12.49 -4.79 -13.21
CA SER A 119 -13.86 -5.33 -13.15
C SER A 119 -14.88 -4.33 -13.72
N ARG A 120 -14.73 -3.03 -13.42
CA ARG A 120 -15.59 -1.99 -14.00
C ARG A 120 -15.48 -1.91 -15.51
N ILE A 121 -14.26 -2.02 -16.05
CA ILE A 121 -14.05 -2.05 -17.50
C ILE A 121 -14.78 -3.26 -18.09
N GLU A 122 -14.58 -4.46 -17.56
CA GLU A 122 -15.23 -5.68 -18.07
C GLU A 122 -16.77 -5.60 -18.04
N GLU A 123 -17.34 -5.04 -16.97
CA GLU A 123 -18.79 -4.96 -16.78
C GLU A 123 -19.44 -3.84 -17.60
N CYS A 124 -18.77 -2.70 -17.76
CA CYS A 124 -19.39 -1.46 -18.23
C CYS A 124 -18.86 -0.97 -19.58
N LEU A 125 -17.92 -1.70 -20.21
CA LEU A 125 -17.35 -1.29 -21.50
C LEU A 125 -18.45 -1.10 -22.54
N ASP A 126 -18.49 0.11 -23.10
CA ASP A 126 -19.43 0.55 -24.11
C ASP A 126 -20.92 0.47 -23.74
N GLN A 127 -21.21 0.26 -22.45
CA GLN A 127 -22.57 0.14 -21.93
C GLN A 127 -22.87 1.31 -20.99
N CYS A 128 -23.88 2.10 -21.35
CA CYS A 128 -24.34 3.17 -20.49
C CYS A 128 -25.24 2.64 -19.36
N SER A 129 -25.08 3.19 -18.16
CA SER A 129 -25.92 2.94 -16.99
C SER A 129 -26.12 4.23 -16.20
N VAL A 130 -26.91 4.20 -15.13
CA VAL A 130 -26.96 5.30 -14.16
C VAL A 130 -26.12 4.91 -12.94
N LYS A 131 -25.20 5.77 -12.52
CA LYS A 131 -24.40 5.61 -11.29
C LYS A 131 -24.24 6.96 -10.61
N ARG A 132 -24.01 6.95 -9.30
CA ARG A 132 -23.63 8.16 -8.58
C ARG A 132 -22.18 8.52 -8.85
N PHE A 133 -21.90 9.82 -8.94
CA PHE A 133 -20.53 10.32 -8.91
C PHE A 133 -19.86 9.91 -7.60
N PRO A 134 -18.59 9.45 -7.62
CA PRO A 134 -17.94 8.92 -6.43
C PRO A 134 -17.74 10.00 -5.37
N ALA A 135 -17.98 9.65 -4.11
CA ALA A 135 -17.62 10.47 -2.96
C ALA A 135 -16.09 10.51 -2.82
N ALA A 136 -15.52 11.69 -3.06
CA ALA A 136 -14.08 11.95 -3.04
C ALA A 136 -13.78 13.30 -2.40
N TYR A 137 -12.62 13.40 -1.77
CA TYR A 137 -12.00 14.67 -1.44
C TYR A 137 -11.45 15.28 -2.71
N VAL A 138 -11.78 16.55 -2.94
CA VAL A 138 -11.19 17.34 -4.03
C VAL A 138 -9.88 17.91 -3.52
N MET A 139 -8.78 17.30 -3.93
CA MET A 139 -7.43 17.61 -3.47
C MET A 139 -6.90 18.91 -4.09
N GLU A 140 -7.19 19.11 -5.37
CA GLU A 140 -6.85 20.33 -6.12
C GLU A 140 -7.73 20.45 -7.37
N HIS A 141 -7.98 21.68 -7.79
CA HIS A 141 -8.54 22.03 -9.09
C HIS A 141 -7.44 22.64 -9.98
N CYS A 142 -6.98 21.89 -10.98
CA CYS A 142 -5.93 22.34 -11.88
C CYS A 142 -6.50 22.88 -13.19
N ALA A 143 -5.87 23.90 -13.77
CA ALA A 143 -6.31 24.48 -15.04
C ALA A 143 -6.10 23.55 -16.25
N SER A 144 -5.27 22.52 -16.09
CA SER A 144 -5.02 21.50 -17.12
C SER A 144 -4.50 20.20 -16.55
N LEU A 145 -4.57 19.13 -17.35
CA LEU A 145 -3.98 17.83 -17.01
C LEU A 145 -2.47 17.91 -16.71
N GLN A 146 -1.76 18.79 -17.40
CA GLN A 146 -0.30 18.96 -17.21
C GLN A 146 0.03 19.57 -15.85
N GLU A 147 -0.78 20.53 -15.40
CA GLU A 147 -0.66 21.10 -14.06
C GLU A 147 -1.07 20.07 -13.00
N GLY A 148 -2.16 19.33 -13.25
CA GLY A 148 -2.57 18.21 -12.41
C GLY A 148 -1.46 17.18 -12.21
N LEU A 149 -0.72 16.83 -13.26
CA LEU A 149 0.40 15.89 -13.16
C LEU A 149 1.50 16.41 -12.22
N ARG A 150 1.85 17.69 -12.31
CA ARG A 150 2.86 18.29 -11.41
C ARG A 150 2.39 18.26 -9.96
N GLU A 151 1.13 18.62 -9.75
CA GLU A 151 0.56 18.65 -8.42
C GLU A 151 0.41 17.26 -7.81
N TRP A 152 0.02 16.27 -8.60
CA TRP A 152 -0.02 14.87 -8.18
C TRP A 152 1.37 14.35 -7.75
N PHE A 153 2.44 14.68 -8.49
CA PHE A 153 3.81 14.33 -8.08
C PHE A 153 4.23 15.03 -6.78
N ARG A 154 3.80 16.28 -6.57
CA ARG A 154 4.04 17.00 -5.32
C ARG A 154 3.34 16.30 -4.15
N LEU A 155 2.02 16.10 -4.24
CA LEU A 155 1.19 15.46 -3.21
C LEU A 155 1.69 14.05 -2.85
N SER A 156 1.96 13.22 -3.86
CA SER A 156 2.44 11.85 -3.66
C SER A 156 3.83 11.76 -3.02
N SER A 157 4.65 12.81 -3.15
CA SER A 157 5.96 12.88 -2.48
C SER A 157 5.89 13.33 -1.02
N GLU A 158 4.82 14.04 -0.63
CA GLU A 158 4.64 14.60 0.71
C GLU A 158 3.93 13.64 1.67
N VAL A 159 2.89 12.94 1.18
CA VAL A 159 2.09 12.04 2.02
C VAL A 159 1.98 10.66 1.38
N PRO A 160 2.50 9.60 2.03
CA PRO A 160 2.37 8.23 1.55
C PRO A 160 0.90 7.86 1.32
N GLY A 161 0.59 7.38 0.12
CA GLY A 161 -0.77 6.97 -0.26
C GLY A 161 -1.52 8.00 -1.11
N LEU A 162 -1.07 9.26 -1.18
CA LEU A 162 -1.69 10.25 -2.08
C LEU A 162 -1.46 9.99 -3.57
N ASP A 163 -0.55 9.07 -3.92
CA ASP A 163 -0.44 8.55 -5.29
C ASP A 163 -1.70 7.79 -5.75
N MET A 164 -2.60 7.40 -4.83
CA MET A 164 -3.90 6.81 -5.15
C MET A 164 -4.98 7.84 -5.58
N THR A 165 -4.59 9.10 -5.73
CA THR A 165 -5.47 10.17 -6.23
C THR A 165 -5.71 10.03 -7.73
N TYR A 166 -6.95 10.18 -8.16
CA TYR A 166 -7.39 10.08 -9.55
C TYR A 166 -7.45 11.45 -10.25
N PHE A 167 -7.28 11.44 -11.57
CA PHE A 167 -7.40 12.63 -12.41
C PHE A 167 -8.77 12.62 -13.09
N TYR A 168 -9.64 13.57 -12.72
CA TYR A 168 -10.91 13.76 -13.40
C TYR A 168 -10.85 15.03 -14.25
N ASN A 169 -10.74 14.86 -15.57
CA ASN A 169 -10.87 15.97 -16.50
C ASN A 169 -12.32 16.46 -16.50
N VAL A 170 -12.51 17.75 -16.26
CA VAL A 170 -13.81 18.40 -16.27
C VAL A 170 -13.99 19.04 -17.63
N LEU A 171 -15.03 18.63 -18.35
CA LEU A 171 -15.30 19.06 -19.71
C LEU A 171 -16.72 19.63 -19.78
N THR A 172 -16.91 20.65 -20.61
CA THR A 172 -18.25 21.11 -21.00
C THR A 172 -18.48 20.80 -22.46
N TYR A 173 -19.71 20.44 -22.82
CA TYR A 173 -20.04 20.09 -24.19
C TYR A 173 -21.24 20.87 -24.70
N THR A 174 -21.21 21.13 -26.01
CA THR A 174 -22.34 21.63 -26.78
C THR A 174 -22.73 20.59 -27.83
N GLU A 175 -23.64 20.93 -28.75
CA GLU A 175 -23.93 20.03 -29.88
C GLU A 175 -22.70 19.74 -30.76
N LYS A 176 -21.69 20.62 -30.78
CA LYS A 176 -20.58 20.59 -31.75
C LYS A 176 -19.19 20.61 -31.15
N SER A 177 -19.05 20.94 -29.87
CA SER A 177 -17.74 21.13 -29.24
C SER A 177 -17.66 20.50 -27.87
N LEU A 178 -16.45 20.08 -27.50
CA LEU A 178 -16.05 19.64 -26.17
C LEU A 178 -14.91 20.55 -25.71
N ILE A 179 -15.08 21.20 -24.56
CA ILE A 179 -14.14 22.21 -24.05
C ILE A 179 -13.67 21.77 -22.67
N SER A 180 -12.35 21.62 -22.52
CA SER A 180 -11.74 21.34 -21.22
C SER A 180 -11.88 22.55 -20.29
N GLN A 181 -12.36 22.31 -19.07
CA GLN A 181 -12.45 23.30 -18.00
C GLN A 181 -11.32 23.15 -16.99
N GLY A 182 -10.61 22.02 -17.00
CA GLY A 182 -9.53 21.72 -16.07
C GLY A 182 -9.48 20.24 -15.69
N THR A 183 -8.73 19.95 -14.64
CA THR A 183 -8.56 18.60 -14.10
C THR A 183 -8.63 18.66 -12.58
N ASP A 184 -9.54 17.89 -12.01
CA ASP A 184 -9.67 17.73 -10.57
C ASP A 184 -8.84 16.54 -10.12
N LEU A 185 -8.06 16.73 -9.06
CA LEU A 185 -7.38 15.66 -8.36
C LEU A 185 -8.30 15.13 -7.25
N LEU A 186 -8.79 13.90 -7.39
CA LEU A 186 -9.80 13.33 -6.51
C LEU A 186 -9.24 12.14 -5.72
N LEU A 187 -9.25 12.23 -4.39
CA LEU A 187 -8.95 11.11 -3.50
C LEU A 187 -10.27 10.52 -2.99
N TYR A 188 -10.57 9.27 -3.34
CA TYR A 188 -11.80 8.63 -2.87
C TYR A 188 -11.89 8.63 -1.34
N LYS A 189 -13.02 9.08 -0.80
CA LYS A 189 -13.23 9.24 0.65
C LYS A 189 -12.95 7.95 1.44
N ARG A 190 -13.28 6.81 0.86
CA ARG A 190 -13.04 5.47 1.47
C ARG A 190 -11.56 5.14 1.71
N LEU A 191 -10.63 5.87 1.09
CA LEU A 191 -9.19 5.64 1.22
C LEU A 191 -8.58 6.40 2.40
N GLU A 192 -9.30 7.31 3.05
CA GLU A 192 -8.79 8.13 4.15
C GLU A 192 -8.07 7.32 5.24
N GLY A 193 -8.64 6.17 5.63
CA GLY A 193 -8.05 5.29 6.64
C GLY A 193 -6.70 4.67 6.25
N GLU A 194 -6.34 4.71 4.97
CA GLU A 194 -5.11 4.14 4.43
C GLU A 194 -3.94 5.14 4.41
N LEU A 195 -4.20 6.44 4.62
CA LEU A 195 -3.19 7.49 4.58
C LEU A 195 -2.57 7.77 5.97
N GLY A 196 -3.14 7.20 7.03
CA GLY A 196 -2.68 7.40 8.41
C GLY A 196 -2.84 8.85 8.89
N ASP A 197 -2.18 9.18 9.99
CA ASP A 197 -2.35 10.46 10.69
C ASP A 197 -1.79 11.68 9.92
N ALA A 198 -1.05 11.46 8.84
CA ALA A 198 -0.47 12.52 8.02
C ALA A 198 -1.49 13.22 7.12
N PHE A 199 -2.66 12.60 6.91
CA PHE A 199 -3.74 13.14 6.07
C PHE A 199 -4.94 13.58 6.91
N ASP A 200 -5.46 14.76 6.61
CA ASP A 200 -6.63 15.35 7.25
C ASP A 200 -7.67 15.72 6.18
N GLY A 201 -8.63 14.82 5.95
CA GLY A 201 -9.66 14.97 4.93
C GLY A 201 -10.60 16.15 5.17
N SER A 202 -10.69 16.65 6.41
CA SER A 202 -11.57 17.78 6.76
C SER A 202 -11.18 19.11 6.11
N ARG A 203 -9.94 19.18 5.58
CA ARG A 203 -9.40 20.35 4.88
C ARG A 203 -9.87 20.48 3.44
N TYR A 204 -10.44 19.41 2.89
CA TYR A 204 -10.79 19.33 1.47
C TYR A 204 -12.31 19.27 1.31
N PRO A 205 -12.88 20.00 0.34
CA PRO A 205 -14.29 19.84 0.03
C PRO A 205 -14.55 18.44 -0.55
N LEU A 206 -15.76 17.94 -0.31
CA LEU A 206 -16.23 16.69 -0.90
C LEU A 206 -16.91 16.97 -2.24
N THR A 207 -16.81 16.00 -3.16
CA THR A 207 -17.58 15.99 -4.39
C THR A 207 -19.09 15.95 -4.12
N GLU A 208 -19.88 16.54 -5.02
CA GLU A 208 -21.33 16.39 -5.03
C GLU A 208 -21.71 14.96 -5.46
N GLU A 209 -22.57 14.28 -4.70
CA GLU A 209 -23.03 12.91 -5.01
C GLU A 209 -24.18 12.89 -6.04
N ALA A 210 -23.98 13.56 -7.18
CA ALA A 210 -24.97 13.62 -8.24
C ALA A 210 -25.20 12.25 -8.89
N GLU A 211 -26.44 11.97 -9.32
CA GLU A 211 -26.70 10.86 -10.24
C GLU A 211 -26.19 11.22 -11.64
N CYS A 212 -25.49 10.29 -12.28
CA CYS A 212 -24.87 10.49 -13.58
C CYS A 212 -25.25 9.39 -14.56
N ILE A 213 -25.33 9.76 -15.84
CA ILE A 213 -25.15 8.80 -16.92
C ILE A 213 -23.68 8.38 -16.89
N TYR A 214 -23.45 7.08 -16.78
CA TYR A 214 -22.14 6.48 -16.62
C TYR A 214 -21.81 5.57 -17.79
N MET A 215 -20.56 5.59 -18.25
CA MET A 215 -20.05 4.67 -19.26
C MET A 215 -18.54 4.48 -19.10
N VAL A 216 -18.04 3.30 -19.43
CA VAL A 216 -16.62 3.08 -19.70
C VAL A 216 -16.42 2.97 -21.20
N ALA A 217 -15.44 3.68 -21.75
CA ALA A 217 -15.11 3.66 -23.17
C ALA A 217 -13.61 3.50 -23.42
N GLN A 218 -13.25 2.94 -24.57
CA GLN A 218 -11.88 2.88 -25.03
C GLN A 218 -11.62 3.94 -26.10
N SER A 219 -10.45 4.58 -26.03
CA SER A 219 -10.01 5.62 -26.98
C SER A 219 -8.53 5.49 -27.28
N GLU A 220 -8.10 6.03 -28.43
CA GLU A 220 -6.67 6.26 -28.72
C GLU A 220 -6.19 7.63 -28.20
N ASP A 221 -7.12 8.48 -27.77
CA ASP A 221 -6.85 9.77 -27.13
C ASP A 221 -7.06 9.71 -25.61
N VAL A 222 -6.34 10.56 -24.87
CA VAL A 222 -6.44 10.66 -23.40
C VAL A 222 -7.78 11.24 -22.95
N LEU A 223 -8.38 12.11 -23.77
CA LEU A 223 -9.68 12.74 -23.52
C LEU A 223 -10.77 12.07 -24.36
N PRO A 224 -12.04 12.10 -23.91
CA PRO A 224 -13.15 11.55 -24.67
C PRO A 224 -13.44 12.38 -25.92
N ASP A 225 -13.98 11.73 -26.93
CA ASP A 225 -14.49 12.41 -28.12
C ASP A 225 -15.99 12.74 -28.01
N MET A 226 -16.47 13.60 -28.92
CA MET A 226 -17.88 13.98 -28.97
C MET A 226 -18.82 12.81 -29.28
N GLY A 227 -18.37 11.77 -29.96
CA GLY A 227 -19.18 10.58 -30.27
C GLY A 227 -19.54 9.79 -29.01
N MET A 228 -18.58 9.65 -28.09
CA MET A 228 -18.81 9.04 -26.77
C MET A 228 -19.85 9.82 -25.97
N ILE A 229 -19.72 11.17 -25.92
CA ILE A 229 -20.65 12.02 -25.19
C ILE A 229 -22.05 11.95 -25.80
N GLN A 230 -22.17 12.05 -27.13
CA GLN A 230 -23.45 11.95 -27.82
C GLN A 230 -24.14 10.60 -27.60
N LYS A 231 -23.38 9.49 -27.59
CA LYS A 231 -23.88 8.15 -27.28
C LYS A 231 -24.54 8.10 -25.89
N MET A 232 -23.87 8.65 -24.87
CA MET A 232 -24.38 8.72 -23.50
C MET A 232 -25.64 9.59 -23.39
N VAL A 233 -25.61 10.80 -23.96
CA VAL A 233 -26.74 11.73 -23.93
C VAL A 233 -27.97 11.15 -24.64
N LEU A 234 -27.78 10.52 -25.80
CA LEU A 234 -28.88 9.88 -26.53
C LEU A 234 -29.46 8.69 -25.75
N TRP A 235 -28.60 7.91 -25.08
CA TRP A 235 -29.04 6.83 -24.19
C TRP A 235 -29.89 7.34 -23.03
N GLY A 236 -29.49 8.45 -22.41
CA GLY A 236 -30.25 9.10 -21.32
C GLY A 236 -31.59 9.65 -21.82
N ARG A 237 -31.59 10.36 -22.94
CA ARG A 237 -32.81 10.93 -23.55
C ARG A 237 -33.86 9.86 -23.85
N ARG A 238 -33.45 8.69 -24.38
CA ARG A 238 -34.36 7.56 -24.63
C ARG A 238 -35.03 6.99 -23.37
N ARG A 239 -34.48 7.28 -22.18
CA ARG A 239 -35.02 6.87 -20.87
C ARG A 239 -35.69 8.03 -20.12
N GLY A 240 -35.86 9.19 -20.77
CA GLY A 240 -36.43 10.38 -20.13
C GLY A 240 -35.46 11.09 -19.17
N LEU A 241 -34.18 10.73 -19.16
CA LEU A 241 -33.15 11.38 -18.34
C LEU A 241 -32.62 12.63 -19.04
N LYS A 242 -32.46 13.72 -18.29
CA LYS A 242 -31.89 14.97 -18.79
C LYS A 242 -30.44 15.12 -18.30
N ALA A 243 -29.49 15.06 -19.21
CA ALA A 243 -28.09 15.29 -18.93
C ALA A 243 -27.77 16.80 -18.75
N GLU A 244 -26.87 17.12 -17.82
CA GLU A 244 -26.18 18.41 -17.76
C GLU A 244 -25.15 18.54 -18.88
N GLU A 245 -24.69 19.77 -19.14
CA GLU A 245 -23.68 20.10 -20.17
C GLU A 245 -22.23 19.92 -19.67
N ARG A 246 -22.05 19.09 -18.63
CA ARG A 246 -20.77 18.83 -17.96
C ARG A 246 -20.46 17.35 -18.00
N VAL A 247 -19.19 17.01 -18.24
CA VAL A 247 -18.68 15.64 -18.26
C VAL A 247 -17.45 15.56 -17.37
N TYR A 248 -17.41 14.52 -16.54
CA TYR A 248 -16.22 14.13 -15.82
C TYR A 248 -15.62 12.92 -16.50
N SER A 249 -14.31 12.98 -16.80
CA SER A 249 -13.58 11.92 -17.47
C SER A 249 -12.30 11.56 -16.73
N ASN A 250 -12.20 10.30 -16.30
CA ASN A 250 -11.03 9.75 -15.66
C ASN A 250 -10.40 8.66 -16.54
N ASN A 251 -9.09 8.70 -16.76
CA ASN A 251 -8.37 7.62 -17.42
C ASN A 251 -8.03 6.54 -16.37
N MET A 252 -8.83 5.47 -16.32
CA MET A 252 -8.66 4.39 -15.33
C MET A 252 -7.38 3.60 -15.56
N THR A 253 -7.11 3.26 -16.81
CA THR A 253 -5.92 2.48 -17.19
C THR A 253 -5.55 2.69 -18.65
N THR A 254 -4.29 2.45 -18.96
CA THR A 254 -3.73 2.61 -20.30
C THR A 254 -3.08 1.31 -20.73
N PHE A 255 -3.49 0.77 -21.87
CA PHE A 255 -2.88 -0.38 -22.51
C PHE A 255 -1.88 0.09 -23.56
N PHE A 256 -0.63 -0.33 -23.41
CA PHE A 256 0.45 -0.02 -24.35
C PHE A 256 0.71 -1.23 -25.24
N SER A 257 0.52 -1.06 -26.56
CA SER A 257 0.95 -2.02 -27.57
C SER A 257 2.03 -1.41 -28.47
N ARG A 258 2.69 -2.24 -29.29
CA ARG A 258 3.71 -1.74 -30.23
C ARG A 258 3.15 -0.80 -31.31
N GLU A 259 1.87 -0.91 -31.62
CA GLU A 259 1.22 -0.21 -32.73
C GLU A 259 0.35 0.96 -32.26
N LYS A 260 -0.24 0.85 -31.07
CA LYS A 260 -1.15 1.86 -30.52
C LYS A 260 -1.19 1.87 -28.99
N VAL A 261 -1.61 3.01 -28.45
CA VAL A 261 -1.96 3.19 -27.04
C VAL A 261 -3.47 3.22 -26.94
N THR A 262 -4.05 2.52 -25.97
CA THR A 262 -5.50 2.50 -25.73
C THR A 262 -5.79 2.92 -24.31
N TYR A 263 -6.54 4.00 -24.16
CA TYR A 263 -6.98 4.58 -22.91
C TYR A 263 -8.37 4.06 -22.56
N CYS A 264 -8.55 3.55 -21.35
CA CYS A 264 -9.87 3.19 -20.81
C CYS A 264 -10.39 4.33 -19.96
N GLN A 265 -11.36 5.05 -20.50
CA GLN A 265 -11.93 6.23 -19.90
C GLN A 265 -13.22 5.89 -19.17
N GLU A 266 -13.31 6.33 -17.92
CA GLU A 266 -14.52 6.34 -17.12
C GLU A 266 -15.20 7.70 -17.25
N LEU A 267 -16.44 7.70 -17.71
CA LEU A 267 -17.19 8.90 -18.05
C LEU A 267 -18.44 9.02 -17.17
N TYR A 268 -18.65 10.22 -16.61
CA TYR A 268 -19.86 10.59 -15.89
C TYR A 268 -20.43 11.89 -16.47
N ILE A 269 -21.73 11.87 -16.79
CA ILE A 269 -22.49 13.07 -17.16
C ILE A 269 -23.58 13.25 -16.11
N PRO A 270 -23.50 14.26 -15.22
CA PRO A 270 -24.52 14.50 -14.22
C PRO A 270 -25.90 14.68 -14.84
N LEU A 271 -26.93 14.23 -14.13
CA LEU A 271 -28.32 14.44 -14.48
C LEU A 271 -28.80 15.77 -13.87
N ARG A 272 -29.58 16.54 -14.63
CA ARG A 272 -30.29 17.70 -14.10
C ARG A 272 -31.33 17.22 -13.09
N GLU A 273 -31.31 17.79 -11.89
CA GLU A 273 -32.39 17.59 -10.93
C GLU A 273 -33.72 18.01 -11.56
N SER A 274 -34.78 17.24 -11.26
CA SER A 274 -36.11 17.58 -11.76
C SER A 274 -36.64 18.75 -10.94
N GLU A 275 -36.76 19.93 -11.58
CA GLU A 275 -37.56 21.05 -11.03
C GLU A 275 -39.02 20.64 -10.76
#